data_AF-A0A840IEX8-F1
#
_entry.id   AF-A0A840IEX8-F1
#
_cell.length_a   1.000
_cell.length_b   1.000
_cell.length_c   1.000
_cell.angle_alpha   90.00
_cell.angle_beta   90.00
_cell.angle_gamma   90.00
#
_symmetry.space_group_name_H-M   'P 1'
#
loop_
_entity.id
_entity.type
_entity.pdbx_description
1 polymer ?
#
loop_
_entity_poly.entity_id
_entity_poly.type
_entity_poly.pdbx_seq_one_letter_code
_entity_poly.pdbx_strand_id
1 'polypeptide(L)'
;MAHLFICPNCGTRTSETDRTAGFSRVPKGCAKCGFGFLFELLDDYYPAPNAAFFVCDREGRVIGCGRGSFELTGLDDERVIGRSVREVLGLDFGDGGEDPVGTVLEWGVRALGRPVTVHAEGDLPAHAVADLFPAYDDDGGLLLVLTPSK
;
A
#
# COMPACT_ATOMS: atom_id res chain seq x y z
N MET A 1 -17.41 -4.91 -17.20
CA MET A 1 -16.49 -3.75 -17.18
C MET A 1 -15.20 -4.26 -16.56
N ALA A 2 -14.04 -4.00 -17.15
CA ALA A 2 -12.80 -4.57 -16.64
C ALA A 2 -12.38 -3.85 -15.36
N HIS A 3 -12.07 -4.61 -14.32
CA HIS A 3 -11.52 -4.14 -13.06
C HIS A 3 -10.00 -4.17 -13.15
N LEU A 4 -9.36 -3.05 -12.80
CA LEU A 4 -7.90 -2.99 -12.73
C LEU A 4 -7.46 -3.42 -11.34
N PHE A 5 -6.42 -4.21 -11.27
CA PHE A 5 -5.86 -4.69 -10.02
C PHE A 5 -4.36 -4.45 -9.97
N ILE A 6 -3.83 -4.31 -8.76
CA ILE A 6 -2.39 -4.30 -8.50
C ILE A 6 -2.04 -5.30 -7.40
N CYS A 7 -0.99 -6.08 -7.64
CA CYS A 7 -0.41 -6.91 -6.60
C CYS A 7 0.37 -6.03 -5.64
N PRO A 8 0.02 -6.00 -4.34
CA PRO A 8 0.72 -5.14 -3.41
C PRO A 8 2.12 -5.67 -3.06
N ASN A 9 2.42 -6.94 -3.36
CA ASN A 9 3.76 -7.48 -3.19
C ASN A 9 4.69 -7.11 -4.36
N CYS A 10 4.38 -7.52 -5.59
CA CYS A 10 5.30 -7.34 -6.72
C CYS A 10 4.96 -6.14 -7.65
N GLY A 11 3.91 -5.39 -7.36
CA GLY A 11 3.44 -4.26 -8.17
C GLY A 11 2.93 -4.64 -9.57
N THR A 12 2.69 -5.94 -9.82
CA THR A 12 2.18 -6.41 -11.12
C THR A 12 0.71 -6.05 -11.24
N ARG A 13 0.37 -5.47 -12.39
CA ARG A 13 -0.99 -5.06 -12.71
C ARG A 13 -1.68 -6.13 -13.53
N THR A 14 -2.96 -6.30 -13.27
CA THR A 14 -3.83 -7.21 -14.04
C THR A 14 -5.15 -6.51 -14.33
N SER A 15 -5.77 -6.88 -15.45
CA SER A 15 -7.10 -6.42 -15.83
C SER A 15 -7.99 -7.64 -15.87
N GLU A 16 -9.05 -7.62 -15.06
CA GLU A 16 -9.89 -8.79 -14.80
C GLU A 16 -11.36 -8.44 -15.04
N THR A 17 -12.16 -9.43 -15.43
CA THR A 17 -13.61 -9.22 -15.64
C THR A 17 -14.41 -9.31 -14.35
N ASP A 18 -13.91 -10.09 -13.37
CA ASP A 18 -14.55 -10.36 -12.09
C ASP A 18 -13.66 -9.93 -10.93
N ARG A 19 -14.25 -9.65 -9.75
CA ARG A 19 -13.50 -9.28 -8.53
C ARG A 19 -12.97 -10.48 -7.74
N THR A 20 -13.58 -11.65 -7.91
CA THR A 20 -13.25 -12.85 -7.15
C THR A 20 -12.67 -13.96 -8.03
N ALA A 21 -12.06 -14.94 -7.38
CA ALA A 21 -11.53 -16.11 -8.07
C ALA A 21 -12.70 -17.04 -8.50
N GLY A 22 -13.06 -16.99 -9.79
CA GLY A 22 -14.15 -17.79 -10.36
C GLY A 22 -15.51 -17.45 -9.74
N PHE A 23 -16.33 -18.46 -9.45
CA PHE A 23 -17.64 -18.30 -8.80
C PHE A 23 -17.57 -18.38 -7.27
N SER A 24 -16.45 -17.94 -6.67
CA SER A 24 -16.25 -17.95 -5.22
C SER A 24 -16.28 -16.55 -4.62
N ARG A 25 -16.24 -16.45 -3.28
CA ARG A 25 -16.03 -15.19 -2.54
C ARG A 25 -14.55 -14.92 -2.23
N VAL A 26 -13.64 -15.75 -2.74
CA VAL A 26 -12.21 -15.63 -2.42
C VAL A 26 -11.60 -14.50 -3.25
N PRO A 27 -10.84 -13.57 -2.64
CA PRO A 27 -10.08 -12.57 -3.38
C PRO A 27 -9.15 -13.22 -4.41
N LYS A 28 -8.91 -12.54 -5.53
CA LYS A 28 -7.95 -13.01 -6.53
C LYS A 28 -6.53 -12.87 -6.01
N GLY A 29 -5.73 -13.94 -6.10
CA GLY A 29 -4.30 -13.88 -5.87
C GLY A 29 -3.50 -13.42 -7.10
N CYS A 30 -2.25 -13.03 -6.88
CA CYS A 30 -1.34 -12.64 -7.96
C CYS A 30 -0.79 -13.88 -8.70
N ALA A 31 -1.11 -14.01 -9.98
CA ALA A 31 -0.59 -15.09 -10.83
C ALA A 31 0.94 -15.05 -11.06
N LYS A 32 1.59 -13.90 -10.84
CA LYS A 32 3.05 -13.75 -11.06
C LYS A 32 3.90 -14.16 -9.87
N CYS A 33 3.49 -13.80 -8.65
CA CYS A 33 4.30 -14.02 -7.44
C CYS A 33 3.60 -14.87 -6.37
N GLY A 34 2.34 -15.27 -6.59
CA GLY A 34 1.59 -16.11 -5.65
C GLY A 34 1.03 -15.37 -4.43
N PHE A 35 1.15 -14.04 -4.35
CA PHE A 35 0.58 -13.28 -3.25
C PHE A 35 -0.94 -13.46 -3.17
N GLY A 36 -1.48 -13.56 -1.94
CA GLY A 36 -2.82 -14.10 -1.70
C GLY A 36 -3.99 -13.27 -2.19
N PHE A 37 -3.82 -11.97 -2.39
CA PHE A 37 -4.89 -11.06 -2.81
C PHE A 37 -4.36 -9.88 -3.65
N LEU A 38 -5.26 -9.12 -4.29
CA LEU A 38 -4.93 -7.96 -5.12
C LEU A 38 -5.76 -6.75 -4.69
N PHE A 39 -5.20 -5.55 -4.82
CA PHE A 39 -5.95 -4.30 -4.60
C PHE A 39 -6.63 -3.87 -5.89
N GLU A 40 -7.93 -3.59 -5.83
CA GLU A 40 -8.66 -3.00 -6.96
C GLU A 40 -8.29 -1.53 -7.11
N LEU A 41 -7.84 -1.18 -8.31
CA LEU A 41 -7.57 0.18 -8.74
C LEU A 41 -8.80 0.68 -9.49
N LEU A 42 -9.50 1.70 -8.96
CA LEU A 42 -10.66 2.30 -9.64
C LEU A 42 -10.27 3.07 -10.91
N ASP A 43 -8.99 3.43 -11.06
CA ASP A 43 -8.43 4.06 -12.26
C ASP A 43 -7.05 3.49 -12.59
N ASP A 44 -6.54 3.87 -13.76
CA ASP A 44 -5.19 3.53 -14.19
C ASP A 44 -4.14 4.17 -13.27
N TYR A 45 -3.42 3.34 -12.52
CA TYR A 45 -2.29 3.72 -11.67
C TYR A 45 -1.03 2.94 -12.07
N TYR A 46 0.10 3.64 -12.20
CA TYR A 46 1.39 3.06 -12.54
C TYR A 46 2.42 3.46 -11.48
N PRO A 47 2.83 2.53 -10.60
CA PRO A 47 3.83 2.83 -9.60
C PRO A 47 5.20 3.04 -10.26
N ALA A 48 6.02 3.90 -9.67
CA ALA A 48 7.41 4.06 -10.10
C ALA A 48 8.20 2.73 -9.95
N PRO A 49 9.27 2.52 -10.74
CA PRO A 49 10.08 1.30 -10.65
C PRO A 49 10.71 1.07 -9.27
N ASN A 50 11.07 2.15 -8.57
CA ASN A 50 11.64 2.15 -7.23
C ASN A 50 10.61 2.39 -6.12
N ALA A 51 9.31 2.29 -6.42
CA ALA A 51 8.27 2.46 -5.41
C ALA A 51 8.25 1.27 -4.44
N ALA A 52 8.14 1.61 -3.16
CA ALA A 52 8.01 0.71 -2.03
C ALA A 52 6.52 0.47 -1.70
N PHE A 53 6.16 -0.75 -1.33
CA PHE A 53 4.77 -1.14 -1.09
C PHE A 53 4.59 -1.64 0.34
N PHE A 54 3.54 -1.16 1.01
CA PHE A 54 3.14 -1.60 2.35
C PHE A 54 1.64 -1.90 2.36
N VAL A 55 1.28 -3.08 2.81
CA VAL A 55 -0.11 -3.50 2.99
C VAL A 55 -0.47 -3.39 4.44
N CYS A 56 -1.59 -2.75 4.72
CA CYS A 56 -2.11 -2.58 6.05
C CYS A 56 -3.54 -3.11 6.16
N ASP A 57 -3.90 -3.58 7.36
CA ASP A 57 -5.29 -3.90 7.71
C ASP A 57 -6.13 -2.63 7.95
N ARG A 58 -7.40 -2.82 8.33
CA ARG A 58 -8.35 -1.74 8.64
C ARG A 58 -7.94 -0.84 9.81
N GLU A 59 -7.06 -1.30 10.69
CA GLU A 59 -6.52 -0.51 11.79
C GLU A 59 -5.24 0.23 11.40
N GLY A 60 -4.75 0.04 10.16
CA GLY A 60 -3.49 0.61 9.69
C GLY A 60 -2.26 -0.15 10.18
N ARG A 61 -2.40 -1.42 10.59
CA ARG A 61 -1.26 -2.27 10.96
C ARG A 61 -0.69 -2.96 9.74
N VAL A 62 0.62 -3.03 9.62
CA VAL A 62 1.29 -3.69 8.49
C VAL A 62 0.99 -5.19 8.50
N ILE A 63 0.51 -5.73 7.39
CA ILE A 63 0.25 -7.17 7.18
C ILE A 63 1.05 -7.75 6.01
N GLY A 64 1.81 -6.91 5.31
CA GLY A 64 2.77 -7.33 4.31
C GLY A 64 3.63 -6.19 3.81
N CYS A 65 4.90 -6.46 3.54
CA CYS A 65 5.78 -5.54 2.85
C CYS A 65 6.03 -6.08 1.44
N GLY A 66 5.80 -5.23 0.45
CA GLY A 66 6.05 -5.58 -0.94
C GLY A 66 7.44 -5.15 -1.41
N ARG A 67 7.64 -5.18 -2.72
CA ARG A 67 8.87 -4.73 -3.38
C ARG A 67 9.25 -3.33 -2.92
N GLY A 68 10.56 -3.06 -2.82
CA GLY A 68 11.09 -1.73 -2.52
C GLY A 68 10.97 -1.29 -1.05
N SER A 69 10.22 -2.02 -0.22
CA SER A 69 10.01 -1.70 1.20
C SER A 69 11.32 -1.71 1.98
N PHE A 70 12.08 -2.81 1.89
CA PHE A 70 13.38 -2.96 2.52
C PHE A 70 14.40 -1.97 1.96
N GLU A 71 14.45 -1.78 0.64
CA GLU A 71 15.40 -0.85 0.03
C GLU A 71 15.16 0.62 0.41
N LEU A 72 13.91 0.99 0.69
CA LEU A 72 13.56 2.34 1.12
C LEU A 72 13.72 2.58 2.62
N THR A 73 13.51 1.55 3.44
CA THR A 73 13.34 1.74 4.90
C THR A 73 14.31 0.94 5.76
N GLY A 74 15.00 -0.05 5.18
CA GLY A 74 15.84 -1.00 5.91
C GLY A 74 15.05 -1.95 6.82
N LEU A 75 13.73 -1.98 6.75
CA LEU A 75 12.87 -2.76 7.63
C LEU A 75 12.51 -4.13 7.03
N ASP A 76 12.71 -5.18 7.81
CA ASP A 76 12.27 -6.55 7.51
C ASP A 76 10.83 -6.81 7.99
N ASP A 77 10.08 -7.63 7.25
CA ASP A 77 8.72 -8.07 7.55
C ASP A 77 8.56 -8.51 9.02
N GLU A 78 9.48 -9.34 9.52
CA GLU A 78 9.41 -9.90 10.88
C GLU A 78 9.37 -8.83 11.98
N ARG A 79 9.88 -7.62 11.70
CA ARG A 79 9.94 -6.51 12.65
C ARG A 79 8.74 -5.58 12.60
N VAL A 80 8.00 -5.59 11.48
CA VAL A 80 6.98 -4.57 11.19
C VAL A 80 5.57 -5.12 11.16
N ILE A 81 5.39 -6.40 10.87
CA ILE A 81 4.07 -7.03 10.79
C ILE A 81 3.33 -6.90 12.13
N GLY A 82 2.05 -6.52 12.06
CA GLY A 82 1.16 -6.29 13.20
C GLY A 82 1.30 -4.92 13.87
N ARG A 83 2.28 -4.10 13.45
CA ARG A 83 2.54 -2.77 14.01
C ARG A 83 1.94 -1.67 13.14
N SER A 84 1.64 -0.53 13.74
CA SER A 84 1.10 0.64 13.04
C SER A 84 2.08 1.12 11.97
N VAL A 85 1.61 1.27 10.73
CA VAL A 85 2.43 1.79 9.63
C VAL A 85 2.91 3.21 9.90
N ARG A 86 2.11 4.02 10.61
CA ARG A 86 2.48 5.39 10.98
C ARG A 86 3.67 5.43 11.93
N GLU A 87 3.71 4.48 12.88
CA GLU A 87 4.79 4.40 13.88
C GLU A 87 6.06 3.83 13.26
N VAL A 88 5.93 2.72 12.54
CA VAL A 88 7.07 2.00 11.94
C VAL A 88 7.80 2.84 10.90
N LEU A 89 7.05 3.57 10.07
CA LEU A 89 7.61 4.41 9.01
C LEU A 89 7.81 5.86 9.44
N GLY A 90 7.36 6.24 10.65
CA GLY A 90 7.41 7.62 11.13
C GLY A 90 6.89 8.62 10.10
N LEU A 91 5.71 8.37 9.54
CA LEU A 91 5.18 9.15 8.42
C LEU A 91 4.87 10.59 8.86
N ASP A 92 5.54 11.55 8.24
CA ASP A 92 5.31 12.98 8.43
C ASP A 92 4.84 13.62 7.12
N PHE A 93 3.58 14.06 7.11
CA PHE A 93 2.94 14.76 5.98
C PHE A 93 2.99 16.29 6.14
N GLY A 94 3.72 16.81 7.13
CA GLY A 94 3.91 18.24 7.41
C GLY A 94 2.91 18.83 8.43
N ASP A 95 3.13 20.11 8.77
CA ASP A 95 2.50 20.83 9.89
C ASP A 95 0.97 21.06 9.77
N GLY A 96 0.33 20.58 8.71
CA GLY A 96 -1.10 20.82 8.43
C GLY A 96 -2.08 19.93 9.21
N GLY A 97 -1.59 18.93 9.95
CA GLY A 97 -2.44 17.96 10.66
C GLY A 97 -3.25 17.05 9.73
N GLU A 98 -2.91 17.00 8.44
CA GLU A 98 -3.48 16.02 7.51
C GLU A 98 -2.94 14.63 7.87
N ASP A 99 -3.85 13.68 8.10
CA ASP A 99 -3.54 12.25 8.20
C ASP A 99 -4.15 11.52 6.99
N PRO A 100 -3.42 11.40 5.86
CA PRO A 100 -3.91 10.68 4.70
C PRO A 100 -4.22 9.21 4.99
N VAL A 101 -3.46 8.56 5.89
CA VAL A 101 -3.71 7.16 6.28
C VAL A 101 -5.08 7.05 6.95
N GLY A 102 -5.36 7.94 7.90
CA GLY A 102 -6.65 7.99 8.60
C GLY A 102 -7.79 8.30 7.65
N THR A 103 -7.60 9.29 6.77
CA THR A 103 -8.59 9.69 5.77
C THR A 103 -8.97 8.53 4.85
N VAL A 104 -7.98 7.77 4.35
CA VAL A 104 -8.24 6.65 3.43
C VAL A 104 -8.96 5.51 4.15
N LEU A 105 -8.55 5.18 5.37
CA LEU A 105 -9.16 4.11 6.16
C LEU A 105 -10.59 4.45 6.62
N GLU A 106 -10.86 5.70 7.01
CA GLU A 106 -12.17 6.13 7.50
C GLU A 106 -13.18 6.32 6.38
N TRP A 107 -12.78 6.96 5.28
CA TRP A 107 -13.70 7.38 4.22
C TRP A 107 -13.69 6.48 2.99
N GLY A 108 -12.74 5.53 2.89
CA GLY A 108 -12.61 4.66 1.73
C GLY A 108 -12.27 5.43 0.45
N VAL A 109 -11.58 6.57 0.57
CA VAL A 109 -11.15 7.41 -0.55
C VAL A 109 -9.66 7.27 -0.80
N ARG A 110 -9.21 7.44 -2.05
CA ARG A 110 -7.79 7.44 -2.40
C ARG A 110 -7.15 8.78 -2.05
N ALA A 111 -5.89 8.75 -1.62
CA ALA A 111 -5.06 9.95 -1.45
C ALA A 111 -3.76 9.77 -2.24
N LEU A 112 -3.60 10.51 -3.33
CA LEU A 112 -2.47 10.37 -4.26
C LEU A 112 -1.55 11.57 -4.18
N GLY A 113 -0.28 11.38 -4.55
CA GLY A 113 0.68 12.46 -4.71
C GLY A 113 1.01 13.21 -3.43
N ARG A 114 0.87 12.59 -2.26
CA ARG A 114 1.07 13.24 -0.96
C ARG A 114 2.55 13.29 -0.62
N PRO A 115 3.20 14.47 -0.55
CA PRO A 115 4.58 14.56 -0.07
C PRO A 115 4.66 14.04 1.36
N VAL A 116 5.67 13.23 1.66
CA VAL A 116 5.86 12.65 2.98
C VAL A 116 7.35 12.54 3.29
N THR A 117 7.70 12.79 4.55
CA THR A 117 9.00 12.40 5.10
C THR A 117 8.82 11.11 5.88
N VAL A 118 9.67 10.13 5.58
CA VAL A 118 9.67 8.80 6.19
C VAL A 118 10.81 8.77 7.18
N HIS A 119 10.50 8.48 8.43
CA HIS A 119 11.44 8.28 9.53
C HIS A 119 11.36 6.81 9.98
N ALA A 120 11.78 5.90 9.09
CA ALA A 120 11.78 4.48 9.40
C ALA A 120 12.70 4.18 10.58
N GLU A 121 12.31 3.23 11.43
CA GLU A 121 13.05 2.90 12.64
C GLU A 121 14.51 2.49 12.34
N GLY A 122 15.46 3.31 12.78
CA GLY A 122 16.89 3.05 12.62
C GLY A 122 17.48 3.51 11.29
N ASP A 123 16.72 4.24 10.47
CA ASP A 123 17.18 4.79 9.19
C ASP A 123 17.22 6.33 9.19
N LEU A 124 17.88 6.91 8.17
CA LEU A 124 17.88 8.34 7.93
C LEU A 124 16.51 8.80 7.37
N PRO A 125 16.09 10.04 7.67
CA PRO A 125 14.89 10.62 7.07
C PRO A 125 14.96 10.57 5.53
N ALA A 126 13.94 10.01 4.91
CA ALA A 126 13.82 9.93 3.46
C ALA A 126 12.59 10.69 2.96
N HIS A 127 12.76 11.53 1.95
CA HIS A 127 11.63 12.19 1.30
C HIS A 127 11.01 11.28 0.24
N ALA A 128 9.68 11.18 0.24
CA ALA A 128 8.94 10.37 -0.71
C ALA A 128 7.61 11.04 -1.10
N VAL A 129 6.96 10.44 -2.08
CA VAL A 129 5.57 10.70 -2.43
C VAL A 129 4.76 9.47 -2.07
N ALA A 130 3.72 9.66 -1.27
CA ALA A 130 2.79 8.62 -0.86
C ALA A 130 1.53 8.61 -1.74
N ASP A 131 1.21 7.44 -2.25
CA ASP A 131 -0.08 7.11 -2.85
C ASP A 131 -0.78 6.05 -1.99
N LEU A 132 -2.00 6.34 -1.56
CA LEU A 132 -2.78 5.54 -0.63
C LEU A 132 -4.06 5.04 -1.31
N PHE A 133 -4.27 3.73 -1.27
CA PHE A 133 -5.42 3.06 -1.86
C PHE A 133 -6.17 2.25 -0.80
N PRO A 134 -7.48 2.48 -0.59
CA PRO A 134 -8.27 1.64 0.28
C PRO A 134 -8.51 0.28 -0.37
N ALA A 135 -8.63 -0.77 0.44
CA ALA A 135 -9.20 -2.03 -0.03
C ALA A 135 -10.72 -1.87 -0.18
N TYR A 136 -11.27 -2.34 -1.30
CA TYR A 136 -12.71 -2.27 -1.60
C TYR A 136 -13.45 -3.60 -1.35
N ASP A 137 -12.86 -4.47 -0.54
CA ASP A 137 -13.47 -5.71 -0.06
C ASP A 137 -14.05 -5.54 1.36
N ASP A 138 -14.63 -6.61 1.90
CA ASP A 138 -15.24 -6.62 3.24
C ASP A 138 -14.19 -6.58 4.38
N ASP A 139 -12.93 -6.89 4.08
CA ASP A 139 -11.84 -6.89 5.05
C ASP A 139 -11.33 -5.46 5.31
N GLY A 140 -11.37 -4.62 4.27
CA GLY A 140 -10.89 -3.24 4.33
C GLY A 140 -9.37 -3.18 4.46
N GLY A 141 -8.85 -1.99 4.79
CA GLY A 141 -7.42 -1.76 4.91
C GLY A 141 -6.87 -0.86 3.81
N LEU A 142 -5.55 -0.84 3.71
CA LEU A 142 -4.82 0.19 2.98
C LEU A 142 -3.62 -0.41 2.26
N LEU A 143 -3.44 -0.02 1.00
CA LEU A 143 -2.18 -0.12 0.29
C LEU A 143 -1.52 1.26 0.30
N LEU A 144 -0.35 1.35 0.95
CA LEU A 144 0.52 2.51 0.92
C LEU A 144 1.66 2.24 -0.07
N VAL A 145 1.79 3.11 -1.07
CA VAL A 145 2.89 3.10 -2.04
C VAL A 145 3.75 4.34 -1.82
N LEU A 146 5.03 4.15 -1.53
CA LEU A 146 5.99 5.23 -1.33
C LEU A 146 6.97 5.28 -2.50
N THR A 147 7.00 6.40 -3.21
CA THR A 147 7.98 6.65 -4.27
C THR A 147 9.06 7.59 -3.73
N PRO A 148 10.32 7.15 -3.61
CA PRO A 148 11.40 8.01 -3.13
C PRO A 148 11.59 9.23 -4.04
N SER A 149 11.63 10.41 -3.42
CA SER A 149 11.97 11.68 -4.07
C SER A 149 13.50 11.79 -4.13
N LYS A 150 14.05 12.25 -5.26
CA LYS A 150 15.49 12.47 -5.41
C LYS A 150 16.00 13.63 -4.55
#